data_AF-A0A8F1WFV2-F1
#
_entry.id   AF-A0A8F1WFV2-F1
#
_cell.length_a   1.000
_cell.length_b   1.000
_cell.length_c   1.000
_cell.angle_alpha   90.00
_cell.angle_beta   90.00
_cell.angle_gamma   90.00
#
_symmetry.space_group_name_H-M   'P 1'
#
loop_
_entity.id
_entity.type
_entity.pdbx_description
1 polymer ?
#
loop_
_entity_poly.entity_id
_entity_poly.type
_entity_poly.pdbx_seq_one_letter_code
_entity_poly.pdbx_strand_id
1 'polypeptide(L)'
;MSVTRSDISYVKSATVTDTSANGGRAGYNSITNRQKHNLFPRVTRPERINGVTRHRKLFLWNKNTSLETAASVLSYLIFPSPAGDRFYIGAGTMTDTQNDLNSTYNWAGGGALNSAITAGAQQVSILFENNDFYIDNGQVIVINSHFLTSQTMDTDVKAFDSVYYNGSKWIKQTPSSVEDEDMYPYGTYLGGNKVFSYNSNGNLEYVTSQNNSYTGEVLGAGTGSQTTFTGTVTHTPVKQSTVVVKYTIGSVNYQATTSSSGTITGTSISSGTISNAGVFSITFSTAPDNSTNVTADYTEQSWSWSSNVLTIKTVEQAANNYATSNTYCAVALSLGDIKTSADNKSISGSGTFDLTKLTLDNQGTIEDTWTFTFTSATAFTCSGTYAGSVGTGSINSTFTPNNANAGYKYFSVPTNAWGGTWATNNTLQFKTHPAKAALWLKEVVPAGTSAYSENGVCMELYVE
;
A
#
# COMPACT_ATOMS: atom_id res chain seq x y z
N MET A 1 17.75 -15.61 -10.75
CA MET A 1 16.94 -16.45 -9.84
C MET A 1 15.81 -15.58 -9.36
N SER A 2 14.57 -16.06 -9.29
CA SER A 2 13.48 -15.25 -8.76
C SER A 2 13.73 -14.88 -7.29
N VAL A 3 13.16 -13.76 -6.85
CA VAL A 3 13.17 -13.36 -5.44
C VAL A 3 12.44 -14.42 -4.62
N THR A 4 13.07 -14.90 -3.54
CA THR A 4 12.50 -15.91 -2.63
C THR A 4 12.01 -15.29 -1.33
N ARG A 5 11.26 -16.04 -0.50
CA ARG A 5 10.82 -15.54 0.80
C ARG A 5 12.01 -15.16 1.69
N SER A 6 13.12 -15.91 1.59
CA SER A 6 14.36 -15.60 2.31
C SER A 6 15.04 -14.29 1.91
N ASP A 7 14.78 -13.77 0.71
CA ASP A 7 15.31 -12.48 0.24
C ASP A 7 14.53 -11.28 0.79
N ILE A 8 13.33 -11.52 1.31
CA ILE A 8 12.44 -10.47 1.79
C ILE A 8 12.56 -10.32 3.29
N SER A 9 12.66 -9.07 3.75
CA SER A 9 12.69 -8.76 5.18
C SER A 9 11.94 -7.48 5.49
N TYR A 10 11.62 -7.26 6.77
CA TYR A 10 11.07 -6.01 7.24
C TYR A 10 12.06 -5.31 8.16
N VAL A 11 12.18 -3.99 8.02
CA VAL A 11 12.96 -3.16 8.95
C VAL A 11 12.13 -2.01 9.48
N LYS A 12 12.46 -1.56 10.70
CA LYS A 12 11.81 -0.42 11.33
C LYS A 12 12.21 0.88 10.63
N SER A 13 11.40 1.92 10.79
CA SER A 13 11.86 3.28 10.55
C SER A 13 12.98 3.68 11.52
N ALA A 14 13.73 4.72 11.15
CA ALA A 14 14.80 5.29 11.95
C ALA A 14 14.28 5.80 13.32
N THR A 15 13.07 6.38 13.33
CA THR A 15 12.41 6.84 14.55
C THR A 15 11.19 5.97 14.83
N VAL A 16 11.13 5.37 16.02
CA VAL A 16 9.97 4.58 16.49
C VAL A 16 9.53 5.17 17.83
N THR A 17 8.45 5.94 17.81
CA THR A 17 7.89 6.62 18.99
C THR A 17 6.36 6.65 18.92
N ASP A 18 5.71 7.13 19.98
CA ASP A 18 4.26 7.41 19.99
C ASP A 18 3.96 8.91 19.78
N THR A 19 4.89 9.63 19.14
CA THR A 19 4.78 11.08 18.86
C THR A 19 4.65 11.34 17.36
N SER A 20 4.36 12.59 16.96
CA SER A 20 4.29 12.98 15.55
C SER A 20 5.62 12.78 14.79
N ALA A 21 6.74 12.67 15.49
CA ALA A 21 8.07 12.40 14.92
C ALA A 21 8.32 10.92 14.56
N ASN A 22 7.41 10.02 14.92
CA ASN A 22 7.48 8.60 14.56
C ASN A 22 7.56 8.44 13.03
N GLY A 23 8.28 7.42 12.55
CA GLY A 23 8.49 7.19 11.12
C GLY A 23 9.80 7.79 10.60
N GLY A 24 9.74 8.46 9.45
CA GLY A 24 10.91 8.97 8.76
C GLY A 24 11.56 7.93 7.84
N ARG A 25 12.88 8.03 7.68
CA ARG A 25 13.70 7.17 6.82
C ARG A 25 13.73 5.72 7.30
N ALA A 26 14.12 4.79 6.43
CA ALA A 26 14.39 3.42 6.82
C ALA A 26 15.54 3.35 7.83
N GLY A 27 15.36 2.57 8.91
CA GLY A 27 16.43 2.18 9.81
C GLY A 27 17.10 0.88 9.35
N TYR A 28 17.95 0.34 10.23
CA TYR A 28 18.64 -0.95 10.01
C TYR A 28 18.16 -2.06 10.96
N ASN A 29 17.26 -1.72 11.90
CA ASN A 29 16.74 -2.67 12.87
C ASN A 29 15.70 -3.59 12.21
N SER A 30 16.01 -4.88 12.13
CA SER A 30 15.12 -5.88 11.55
C SER A 30 13.89 -6.13 12.42
N ILE A 31 12.76 -6.39 11.77
CA ILE A 31 11.52 -6.84 12.38
C ILE A 31 11.42 -8.35 12.16
N THR A 32 11.97 -9.10 13.11
CA THR A 32 11.90 -10.56 13.16
C THR A 32 10.45 -11.02 13.30
N ASN A 33 10.04 -11.98 12.47
CA ASN A 33 8.71 -12.59 12.54
C ASN A 33 8.47 -13.26 13.90
N ARG A 34 7.22 -13.23 14.38
CA ARG A 34 6.76 -13.83 15.65
C ARG A 34 7.51 -13.36 16.92
N GLN A 35 8.34 -12.32 16.82
CA GLN A 35 8.99 -11.72 17.97
C GLN A 35 8.05 -10.74 18.67
N LYS A 36 7.73 -11.04 19.93
CA LYS A 36 6.86 -10.18 20.74
C LYS A 36 7.44 -8.78 20.88
N HIS A 37 6.57 -7.80 20.68
CA HIS A 37 6.82 -6.38 20.94
C HIS A 37 7.92 -5.78 20.05
N ASN A 38 8.19 -6.42 18.92
CA ASN A 38 9.24 -5.97 18.03
C ASN A 38 8.84 -4.73 17.22
N LEU A 39 7.55 -4.53 16.94
CA LEU A 39 7.06 -3.35 16.23
C LEU A 39 6.14 -2.49 17.10
N PHE A 40 5.04 -3.09 17.58
CA PHE A 40 4.14 -2.46 18.54
C PHE A 40 4.54 -2.82 19.97
N PRO A 41 4.57 -1.85 20.90
CA PRO A 41 4.83 -2.14 22.30
C PRO A 41 3.62 -2.83 22.93
N ARG A 42 3.78 -3.34 24.16
CA ARG A 42 2.66 -3.88 24.92
C ARG A 42 1.62 -2.79 25.19
N VAL A 43 0.35 -3.05 24.87
CA VAL A 43 -0.76 -2.23 25.36
C VAL A 43 -0.89 -2.38 26.88
N THR A 44 -0.80 -1.28 27.61
CA THR A 44 -0.91 -1.26 29.07
C THR A 44 -2.37 -1.40 29.53
N ARG A 45 -2.58 -1.64 30.83
CA ARG A 45 -3.93 -1.68 31.38
C ARG A 45 -4.67 -0.33 31.27
N PRO A 46 -4.05 0.82 31.61
CA PRO A 46 -4.70 2.12 31.42
C PRO A 46 -5.09 2.40 29.97
N GLU A 47 -4.23 2.05 29.01
CA GLU A 47 -4.52 2.23 27.58
C GLU A 47 -5.68 1.37 27.10
N ARG A 48 -5.84 0.15 27.63
CA ARG A 48 -7.04 -0.67 27.35
C ARG A 48 -8.32 -0.05 27.91
N ILE A 49 -8.25 0.56 29.09
CA ILE A 49 -9.41 1.21 29.71
C ILE A 49 -9.82 2.44 28.89
N ASN A 50 -8.86 3.25 28.48
CA ASN A 50 -9.13 4.53 27.82
C ASN A 50 -9.21 4.44 26.29
N GLY A 51 -8.71 3.34 25.71
CA GLY A 51 -8.41 3.24 24.29
C GLY A 51 -7.09 3.93 23.93
N VAL A 52 -6.45 3.44 22.86
CA VAL A 52 -5.24 4.05 22.30
C VAL A 52 -5.14 3.76 20.81
N THR A 53 -4.65 4.73 20.04
CA THR A 53 -4.26 4.51 18.64
C THR A 53 -2.76 4.69 18.53
N ARG A 54 -2.08 3.71 17.91
CA ARG A 54 -0.63 3.77 17.64
C ARG A 54 -0.35 3.60 16.17
N HIS A 55 0.69 4.28 15.70
CA HIS A 55 1.20 4.12 14.35
C HIS A 55 2.61 3.56 14.38
N ARG A 56 2.97 2.71 13.43
CA ARG A 56 4.34 2.22 13.24
C ARG A 56 4.67 2.23 11.77
N LYS A 57 5.78 2.87 11.42
CA LYS A 57 6.34 2.79 10.08
C LYS A 57 7.32 1.64 9.99
N LEU A 58 7.24 0.91 8.90
CA LEU A 58 8.14 -0.16 8.56
C LEU A 58 8.46 -0.11 7.07
N PHE A 59 9.48 -0.85 6.67
CA PHE A 59 9.90 -0.95 5.29
C PHE A 59 10.02 -2.43 4.93
N LEU A 60 9.27 -2.82 3.90
CA LEU A 60 9.51 -4.08 3.20
C LEU A 60 10.81 -3.92 2.40
N TRP A 61 11.72 -4.88 2.50
CA TRP A 61 13.06 -4.79 1.95
C TRP A 61 13.40 -6.02 1.11
N ASN A 62 13.61 -5.81 -0.18
CA ASN A 62 14.20 -6.79 -1.07
C ASN A 62 15.73 -6.78 -0.87
N LYS A 63 16.25 -7.87 -0.31
CA LYS A 63 17.69 -8.07 -0.03
C LYS A 63 18.37 -9.00 -1.04
N ASN A 64 17.70 -9.37 -2.14
CA ASN A 64 18.22 -10.31 -3.11
C ASN A 64 19.61 -9.89 -3.59
N THR A 65 20.60 -10.76 -3.41
CA THR A 65 22.02 -10.48 -3.69
C THR A 65 22.34 -10.48 -5.18
N SER A 66 21.47 -11.06 -6.01
CA SER A 66 21.60 -11.05 -7.47
C SER A 66 20.98 -9.80 -8.11
N LEU A 67 20.52 -8.84 -7.30
CA LEU A 67 19.88 -7.59 -7.75
C LEU A 67 18.59 -7.82 -8.55
N GLU A 68 17.92 -8.93 -8.27
CA GLU A 68 16.66 -9.27 -8.92
C GLU A 68 15.55 -8.36 -8.38
N THR A 69 14.63 -7.97 -9.26
CA THR A 69 13.48 -7.13 -8.90
C THR A 69 12.41 -8.00 -8.25
N ALA A 70 11.92 -7.58 -7.08
CA ALA A 70 10.65 -8.10 -6.58
C ALA A 70 9.54 -7.35 -7.33
N ALA A 71 8.95 -7.99 -8.33
CA ALA A 71 8.01 -7.36 -9.26
C ALA A 71 6.59 -7.35 -8.70
N SER A 72 5.82 -6.31 -9.05
CA SER A 72 4.37 -6.22 -8.80
C SER A 72 3.95 -6.59 -7.37
N VAL A 73 4.70 -6.11 -6.37
CA VAL A 73 4.53 -6.57 -5.00
C VAL A 73 3.21 -6.09 -4.42
N LEU A 74 2.45 -7.01 -3.81
CA LEU A 74 1.29 -6.69 -3.00
C LEU A 74 1.58 -6.97 -1.52
N SER A 75 1.03 -6.15 -0.63
CA SER A 75 1.05 -6.38 0.82
C SER A 75 -0.31 -6.16 1.44
N TYR A 76 -0.71 -7.05 2.35
CA TYR A 76 -2.05 -7.04 2.91
C TYR A 76 -2.11 -7.65 4.31
N LEU A 77 -3.05 -7.19 5.12
CA LEU A 77 -3.39 -7.81 6.41
C LEU A 77 -4.58 -8.74 6.19
N ILE A 78 -4.40 -10.04 6.41
CA ILE A 78 -5.39 -11.04 6.00
C ILE A 78 -6.28 -11.52 7.15
N PHE A 79 -5.79 -11.50 8.38
CA PHE A 79 -6.51 -12.02 9.54
C PHE A 79 -6.69 -10.95 10.62
N PRO A 80 -7.92 -10.73 11.13
CA PRO A 80 -8.17 -9.75 12.19
C PRO A 80 -7.54 -10.19 13.50
N SER A 81 -7.35 -9.24 14.41
CA SER A 81 -6.79 -9.55 15.73
C SER A 81 -7.73 -10.48 16.54
N PRO A 82 -7.19 -11.44 17.30
CA PRO A 82 -7.97 -12.19 18.28
C PRO A 82 -8.30 -11.39 19.56
N ALA A 83 -7.73 -10.19 19.75
CA ALA A 83 -7.82 -9.40 20.98
C ALA A 83 -8.85 -8.26 20.94
N GLY A 84 -9.54 -8.04 19.82
CA GLY A 84 -10.57 -7.00 19.65
C GLY A 84 -10.02 -5.57 19.44
N ASP A 85 -8.71 -5.44 19.24
CA ASP A 85 -8.10 -4.27 18.61
C ASP A 85 -8.03 -4.44 17.10
N ARG A 86 -7.91 -3.34 16.37
CA ARG A 86 -7.96 -3.34 14.91
C ARG A 86 -6.62 -2.92 14.34
N PHE A 87 -6.13 -3.68 13.37
CA PHE A 87 -4.91 -3.34 12.63
C PHE A 87 -5.23 -2.90 11.21
N TYR A 88 -4.54 -1.87 10.77
CA TYR A 88 -4.65 -1.31 9.42
C TYR A 88 -3.28 -1.20 8.80
N ILE A 89 -3.23 -1.28 7.47
CA ILE A 89 -2.02 -1.06 6.67
C ILE A 89 -2.25 0.08 5.68
N GLY A 90 -1.24 0.91 5.46
CA GLY A 90 -1.26 1.96 4.44
C GLY A 90 0.11 2.13 3.77
N ALA A 91 0.13 2.67 2.56
CA ALA A 91 1.36 2.89 1.80
C ALA A 91 2.05 4.19 2.26
N GLY A 92 3.29 4.10 2.71
CA GLY A 92 4.09 5.25 3.10
C GLY A 92 4.97 5.77 1.98
N THR A 93 5.61 6.92 2.21
CA THR A 93 6.73 7.41 1.40
C THR A 93 8.06 7.08 2.07
N MET A 94 9.18 7.26 1.37
CA MET A 94 10.51 6.96 1.94
C MET A 94 10.87 7.78 3.18
N THR A 95 10.22 8.93 3.38
CA THR A 95 10.62 9.90 4.41
C THR A 95 9.48 10.44 5.26
N ASP A 96 8.21 10.13 4.95
CA ASP A 96 7.08 10.62 5.76
C ASP A 96 7.16 10.16 7.23
N THR A 97 6.57 11.00 8.07
CA THR A 97 6.44 10.83 9.51
C THR A 97 4.97 10.73 9.89
N GLN A 98 4.68 10.38 11.14
CA GLN A 98 3.33 10.33 11.65
C GLN A 98 2.62 11.69 11.57
N ASN A 99 3.38 12.80 11.56
CA ASN A 99 2.85 14.15 11.36
C ASN A 99 2.21 14.35 9.98
N ASP A 100 2.64 13.58 8.98
CA ASP A 100 2.15 13.68 7.60
C ASP A 100 0.89 12.82 7.38
N LEU A 101 0.56 11.95 8.34
CA LEU A 101 -0.67 11.17 8.33
C LEU A 101 -1.85 12.07 8.70
N ASN A 102 -2.82 12.16 7.81
CA ASN A 102 -4.02 12.97 7.99
C ASN A 102 -5.29 12.10 7.99
N SER A 103 -6.46 12.74 8.14
CA SER A 103 -7.75 12.05 8.17
C SER A 103 -8.15 11.40 6.84
N THR A 104 -7.51 11.76 5.73
CA THR A 104 -7.77 11.19 4.40
C THR A 104 -6.78 10.09 4.03
N TYR A 105 -5.97 9.63 5.00
CA TYR A 105 -5.00 8.59 4.74
C TYR A 105 -5.69 7.23 4.51
N ASN A 106 -5.24 6.53 3.47
CA ASN A 106 -5.89 5.32 2.98
C ASN A 106 -5.43 4.10 3.78
N TRP A 107 -6.25 3.71 4.75
CA TRP A 107 -6.01 2.57 5.64
C TRP A 107 -6.75 1.32 5.19
N ALA A 108 -6.05 0.41 4.52
CA ALA A 108 -6.58 -0.90 4.12
C ALA A 108 -6.47 -1.93 5.25
N GLY A 109 -7.07 -3.10 5.05
CA GLY A 109 -7.03 -4.22 5.99
C GLY A 109 -7.77 -5.43 5.44
N GLY A 110 -8.09 -6.38 6.33
CA GLY A 110 -8.81 -7.60 5.98
C GLY A 110 -9.85 -8.00 7.02
N GLY A 111 -10.66 -8.97 6.63
CA GLY A 111 -11.80 -9.46 7.39
C GLY A 111 -12.22 -10.86 6.95
N ALA A 112 -13.19 -11.44 7.65
CA ALA A 112 -13.73 -12.74 7.30
C ALA A 112 -14.65 -12.62 6.08
N LEU A 113 -14.76 -13.67 5.27
CA LEU A 113 -15.76 -13.72 4.22
C LEU A 113 -17.16 -13.70 4.84
N ASN A 114 -18.00 -12.73 4.44
CA ASN A 114 -19.35 -12.57 4.98
C ASN A 114 -20.37 -13.54 4.35
N SER A 115 -20.24 -13.78 3.05
CA SER A 115 -21.16 -14.62 2.26
C SER A 115 -20.36 -15.58 1.39
N ALA A 116 -20.77 -16.84 1.32
CA ALA A 116 -20.09 -17.84 0.51
C ALA A 116 -20.02 -17.39 -0.96
N ILE A 117 -18.89 -17.64 -1.61
CA ILE A 117 -18.67 -17.33 -3.02
C ILE A 117 -18.82 -18.63 -3.80
N THR A 118 -19.60 -18.58 -4.89
CA THR A 118 -19.65 -19.65 -5.88
C THR A 118 -18.76 -19.25 -7.05
N ALA A 119 -18.03 -20.21 -7.62
CA ALA A 119 -17.25 -19.98 -8.84
C ALA A 119 -18.12 -19.35 -9.94
N GLY A 120 -17.60 -18.33 -10.61
CA GLY A 120 -18.34 -17.49 -11.57
C GLY A 120 -18.94 -16.22 -10.98
N ALA A 121 -18.95 -16.03 -9.66
CA ALA A 121 -19.46 -14.81 -9.03
C ALA A 121 -18.53 -13.61 -9.31
N GLN A 122 -19.11 -12.42 -9.50
CA GLN A 122 -18.38 -11.15 -9.70
C GLN A 122 -18.56 -10.19 -8.52
N GLN A 123 -18.63 -10.76 -7.32
CA GLN A 123 -18.82 -10.01 -6.09
C GLN A 123 -18.18 -10.73 -4.91
N VAL A 124 -17.55 -9.95 -4.04
CA VAL A 124 -17.01 -10.40 -2.75
C VAL A 124 -17.68 -9.58 -1.66
N SER A 125 -18.11 -10.24 -0.58
CA SER A 125 -18.64 -9.58 0.62
C SER A 125 -17.78 -9.93 1.81
N ILE A 126 -17.17 -8.92 2.44
CA ILE A 126 -16.20 -9.08 3.54
C ILE A 126 -16.77 -8.47 4.81
N LEU A 127 -16.73 -9.21 5.90
CA LEU A 127 -17.07 -8.72 7.24
C LEU A 127 -15.80 -8.22 7.92
N PHE A 128 -15.75 -6.91 8.13
CA PHE A 128 -14.69 -6.25 8.89
C PHE A 128 -15.10 -6.05 10.35
N GLU A 129 -14.12 -5.75 11.21
CA GLU A 129 -14.37 -5.39 12.61
C GLU A 129 -15.06 -4.02 12.74
N ASN A 130 -14.93 -3.16 11.71
CA ASN A 130 -15.59 -1.85 11.60
C ASN A 130 -15.65 -1.40 10.13
N ASN A 131 -16.38 -0.32 9.84
CA ASN A 131 -16.53 0.25 8.49
C ASN A 131 -15.58 1.41 8.18
N ASP A 132 -14.43 1.47 8.85
CA ASP A 132 -13.43 2.53 8.72
C ASP A 132 -12.19 2.10 7.90
N PHE A 133 -12.32 1.02 7.13
CA PHE A 133 -11.30 0.57 6.18
C PHE A 133 -11.49 1.26 4.83
N TYR A 134 -10.37 1.69 4.26
CA TYR A 134 -10.33 2.30 2.94
C TYR A 134 -10.43 1.24 1.84
N ILE A 135 -11.26 1.53 0.86
CA ILE A 135 -11.28 0.85 -0.43
C ILE A 135 -11.55 1.88 -1.54
N ASP A 136 -11.01 1.61 -2.72
CA ASP A 136 -11.34 2.31 -3.95
C ASP A 136 -11.44 1.36 -5.14
N ASN A 137 -12.02 1.84 -6.24
CA ASN A 137 -12.06 1.14 -7.51
C ASN A 137 -10.64 0.78 -8.00
N GLY A 138 -10.51 -0.35 -8.68
CA GLY A 138 -9.24 -0.82 -9.24
C GLY A 138 -8.26 -1.39 -8.21
N GLN A 139 -8.63 -1.47 -6.93
CA GLN A 139 -7.82 -2.15 -5.92
C GLN A 139 -7.95 -3.67 -6.02
N VAL A 140 -6.85 -4.36 -5.71
CA VAL A 140 -6.78 -5.82 -5.64
C VAL A 140 -7.37 -6.31 -4.32
N ILE A 141 -8.25 -7.29 -4.42
CA ILE A 141 -8.89 -8.02 -3.33
C ILE A 141 -8.32 -9.42 -3.30
N VAL A 142 -7.80 -9.79 -2.15
CA VAL A 142 -7.26 -11.13 -1.89
C VAL A 142 -8.36 -11.98 -1.27
N ILE A 143 -8.51 -13.22 -1.73
CA ILE A 143 -9.42 -14.21 -1.17
C ILE A 143 -8.57 -15.44 -0.82
N ASN A 144 -8.51 -15.80 0.46
CA ASN A 144 -7.66 -16.89 0.94
C ASN A 144 -8.46 -17.85 1.83
N SER A 145 -8.47 -19.13 1.46
CA SER A 145 -9.18 -20.21 2.18
C SER A 145 -8.27 -21.26 2.83
N HIS A 146 -6.97 -20.98 2.95
CA HIS A 146 -5.98 -21.85 3.60
C HIS A 146 -6.05 -21.83 5.14
N PHE A 147 -7.17 -21.40 5.72
CA PHE A 147 -7.38 -21.36 7.16
C PHE A 147 -8.04 -22.65 7.65
N LEU A 148 -7.27 -23.52 8.26
CA LEU A 148 -7.77 -24.74 8.88
C LEU A 148 -8.57 -24.39 10.13
N THR A 149 -9.78 -24.94 10.26
CA THR A 149 -10.70 -24.67 11.38
C THR A 149 -10.92 -25.92 12.22
N SER A 150 -11.43 -25.76 13.44
CA SER A 150 -11.72 -26.88 14.36
C SER A 150 -10.49 -27.76 14.62
N GLN A 151 -9.31 -27.15 14.66
CA GLN A 151 -8.04 -27.84 14.87
C GLN A 151 -7.83 -28.18 16.34
N THR A 152 -7.19 -29.31 16.60
CA THR A 152 -6.77 -29.70 17.96
C THR A 152 -5.35 -29.23 18.20
N MET A 153 -5.14 -28.46 19.26
CA MET A 153 -3.85 -27.91 19.64
C MET A 153 -3.29 -28.66 20.85
N ASP A 154 -1.96 -28.75 20.94
CA ASP A 154 -1.33 -29.13 22.19
C ASP A 154 -1.46 -28.03 23.26
N THR A 155 -1.39 -28.43 24.52
CA THR A 155 -1.70 -27.56 25.68
C THR A 155 -0.78 -26.35 25.83
N ASP A 156 0.42 -26.39 25.25
CA ASP A 156 1.44 -25.35 25.31
C ASP A 156 1.39 -24.36 24.15
N VAL A 157 0.56 -24.62 23.13
CA VAL A 157 0.43 -23.79 21.94
C VAL A 157 -0.41 -22.55 22.21
N LYS A 158 0.10 -21.38 21.81
CA LYS A 158 -0.57 -20.09 21.99
C LYS A 158 -0.72 -19.34 20.68
N ALA A 159 -1.66 -18.40 20.61
CA ALA A 159 -1.90 -17.65 19.38
C ALA A 159 -0.62 -16.98 18.85
N PHE A 160 -0.48 -17.00 17.54
CA PHE A 160 0.69 -16.65 16.73
C PHE A 160 1.96 -17.49 16.95
N ASP A 161 1.88 -18.62 17.66
CA ASP A 161 2.96 -19.59 17.66
C ASP A 161 3.10 -20.29 16.30
N SER A 162 4.35 -20.59 15.95
CA SER A 162 4.69 -21.54 14.91
C SER A 162 4.30 -22.95 15.34
N VAL A 163 3.59 -23.67 14.48
CA VAL A 163 3.08 -25.01 14.79
C VAL A 163 3.39 -26.02 13.67
N TYR A 164 3.45 -27.29 14.05
CA TYR A 164 3.58 -28.45 13.15
C TYR A 164 2.50 -29.48 13.45
N TYR A 165 1.88 -30.05 12.42
CA TYR A 165 0.89 -31.11 12.58
C TYR A 165 1.57 -32.48 12.67
N ASN A 166 1.45 -33.13 13.84
CA ASN A 166 2.11 -34.42 14.10
C ASN A 166 1.29 -35.66 13.69
N GLY A 167 0.18 -35.46 12.94
CA GLY A 167 -0.77 -36.52 12.60
C GLY A 167 -2.00 -36.61 13.50
N SER A 168 -2.01 -35.92 14.65
CA SER A 168 -3.16 -35.92 15.58
C SER A 168 -3.53 -34.53 16.10
N LYS A 169 -2.53 -33.71 16.43
CA LYS A 169 -2.68 -32.36 16.95
C LYS A 169 -1.56 -31.47 16.43
N TRP A 170 -1.76 -30.17 16.52
CA TRP A 170 -0.73 -29.19 16.25
C TRP A 170 0.11 -28.98 17.49
N ILE A 171 1.42 -29.19 17.36
CA ILE A 171 2.42 -28.97 18.41
C ILE A 171 3.24 -27.72 18.08
N LYS A 172 3.79 -27.08 19.11
CA LYS A 172 4.69 -25.94 18.91
C LYS A 172 6.00 -26.40 18.26
N GLN A 173 6.29 -25.90 17.07
CA GLN A 173 7.51 -26.25 16.35
C GLN A 173 7.86 -25.17 15.32
N THR A 174 9.13 -24.76 15.31
CA THR A 174 9.66 -23.85 14.29
C THR A 174 10.00 -24.65 13.02
N PRO A 175 9.63 -24.19 11.82
CA PRO A 175 10.03 -24.83 10.58
C PRO A 175 11.56 -24.84 10.40
N SER A 176 12.05 -25.81 9.63
CA SER A 176 13.46 -25.97 9.30
C SER A 176 14.01 -24.85 8.42
N SER A 177 13.15 -24.24 7.62
CA SER A 177 13.48 -23.12 6.74
C SER A 177 12.38 -22.07 6.75
N VAL A 178 12.70 -20.85 6.32
CA VAL A 178 11.69 -19.79 6.14
C VAL A 178 10.73 -20.10 4.98
N GLU A 179 11.12 -20.95 4.04
CA GLU A 179 10.29 -21.36 2.90
C GLU A 179 9.20 -22.36 3.32
N ASP A 180 9.44 -23.12 4.40
CA ASP A 180 8.44 -24.03 4.98
C ASP A 180 7.48 -23.30 5.94
N GLU A 181 7.70 -22.00 6.19
CA GLU A 181 6.84 -21.24 7.09
C GLU A 181 5.43 -21.10 6.52
N ASP A 182 4.44 -21.44 7.34
CA ASP A 182 3.03 -21.46 6.97
C ASP A 182 2.68 -22.42 5.82
N MET A 183 3.54 -23.40 5.52
CA MET A 183 3.29 -24.45 4.53
C MET A 183 3.00 -25.79 5.21
N TYR A 184 1.86 -26.43 4.92
CA TYR A 184 1.49 -27.71 5.54
C TYR A 184 2.61 -28.76 5.37
N PRO A 185 3.04 -29.46 6.44
CA PRO A 185 2.39 -29.60 7.76
C PRO A 185 2.75 -28.52 8.81
N TYR A 186 3.43 -27.44 8.44
CA TYR A 186 3.67 -26.28 9.30
C TYR A 186 2.57 -25.21 9.15
N GLY A 187 2.42 -24.34 10.15
CA GLY A 187 1.41 -23.29 10.17
C GLY A 187 1.63 -22.23 11.24
N THR A 188 0.78 -21.21 11.23
CA THR A 188 0.60 -20.25 12.33
C THR A 188 -0.70 -20.55 13.05
N TYR A 189 -0.66 -20.80 14.35
CA TYR A 189 -1.90 -20.88 15.15
C TYR A 189 -2.49 -19.48 15.35
N LEU A 190 -3.76 -19.26 15.04
CA LEU A 190 -4.40 -17.94 15.09
C LEU A 190 -5.29 -17.74 16.33
N GLY A 191 -5.34 -18.73 17.21
CA GLY A 191 -6.35 -18.79 18.28
C GLY A 191 -7.67 -19.40 17.81
N GLY A 192 -8.55 -19.69 18.77
CA GLY A 192 -9.90 -20.19 18.49
C GLY A 192 -9.95 -21.44 17.59
N ASN A 193 -9.02 -22.37 17.80
CA ASN A 193 -8.86 -23.62 17.04
C ASN A 193 -8.67 -23.40 15.52
N LYS A 194 -8.05 -22.28 15.11
CA LYS A 194 -7.71 -21.98 13.71
C LYS A 194 -6.22 -21.99 13.48
N VAL A 195 -5.78 -22.55 12.36
CA VAL A 195 -4.39 -22.55 11.90
C VAL A 195 -4.34 -22.01 10.48
N PHE A 196 -3.51 -21.00 10.22
CA PHE A 196 -3.15 -20.62 8.86
C PHE A 196 -2.04 -21.54 8.36
N SER A 197 -2.27 -22.19 7.22
CA SER A 197 -1.30 -23.08 6.59
C SER A 197 -1.68 -23.29 5.13
N TYR A 198 -0.82 -22.91 4.19
CA TYR A 198 -0.93 -23.27 2.78
C TYR A 198 -1.01 -24.79 2.65
N ASN A 199 -2.13 -25.26 2.11
CA ASN A 199 -2.53 -26.67 2.10
C ASN A 199 -3.34 -26.99 0.85
N SER A 200 -3.42 -28.27 0.48
CA SER A 200 -4.05 -28.72 -0.77
C SER A 200 -5.57 -28.50 -0.86
N ASN A 201 -6.24 -28.16 0.24
CA ASN A 201 -7.69 -27.98 0.29
C ASN A 201 -8.12 -26.50 0.25
N GLY A 202 -7.16 -25.57 0.36
CA GLY A 202 -7.41 -24.14 0.25
C GLY A 202 -7.06 -23.61 -1.13
N ASN A 203 -7.65 -22.46 -1.46
CA ASN A 203 -7.33 -21.66 -2.62
C ASN A 203 -6.91 -20.25 -2.18
N LEU A 204 -6.03 -19.65 -2.96
CA LEU A 204 -5.64 -18.25 -2.90
C LEU A 204 -5.91 -17.62 -4.26
N GLU A 205 -6.61 -16.50 -4.26
CA GLU A 205 -7.01 -15.80 -5.47
C GLU A 205 -6.94 -14.29 -5.30
N TYR A 206 -6.57 -13.62 -6.39
CA TYR A 206 -6.47 -12.17 -6.50
C TYR A 206 -7.45 -11.70 -7.57
N VAL A 207 -8.42 -10.89 -7.16
CA VAL A 207 -9.40 -10.27 -8.06
C VAL A 207 -9.37 -8.76 -7.90
N THR A 208 -9.67 -8.01 -8.94
CA THR A 208 -9.62 -6.56 -8.96
C THR A 208 -11.03 -5.99 -8.81
N SER A 209 -11.19 -4.97 -7.99
CA SER A 209 -12.46 -4.23 -7.91
C SER A 209 -12.72 -3.45 -9.21
N GLN A 210 -13.99 -3.40 -9.63
CA GLN A 210 -14.36 -2.73 -10.88
C GLN A 210 -14.01 -1.23 -10.89
N ASN A 211 -13.81 -0.68 -12.08
CA ASN A 211 -13.56 0.74 -12.31
C ASN A 211 -14.27 1.25 -13.57
N ASN A 212 -15.55 0.89 -13.71
CA ASN A 212 -16.34 1.20 -14.90
C ASN A 212 -16.60 2.70 -14.98
N SER A 213 -16.18 3.33 -16.09
CA SER A 213 -16.41 4.74 -16.38
C SER A 213 -17.37 4.90 -17.54
N TYR A 214 -18.25 5.89 -17.43
CA TYR A 214 -19.29 6.22 -18.40
C TYR A 214 -19.08 7.65 -18.85
N THR A 215 -19.23 7.91 -20.15
CA THR A 215 -18.98 9.23 -20.74
C THR A 215 -20.18 9.69 -21.55
N GLY A 216 -20.54 10.96 -21.43
CA GLY A 216 -21.57 11.58 -22.25
C GLY A 216 -23.01 11.15 -21.92
N GLU A 217 -23.30 10.69 -20.71
CA GLU A 217 -24.70 10.43 -20.32
C GLU A 217 -25.50 11.73 -20.35
N VAL A 218 -26.63 11.74 -21.05
CA VAL A 218 -27.47 12.93 -21.19
C VAL A 218 -28.29 13.13 -19.91
N LEU A 219 -28.01 14.21 -19.19
CA LEU A 219 -28.76 14.64 -18.00
C LEU A 219 -30.03 15.43 -18.36
N GLY A 220 -30.03 16.06 -19.53
CA GLY A 220 -31.16 16.79 -20.09
C GLY A 220 -30.78 17.60 -21.33
N ALA A 221 -31.79 18.08 -22.05
CA ALA A 221 -31.61 18.94 -23.21
C ALA A 221 -31.74 20.42 -22.79
N GLY A 222 -30.74 21.21 -23.13
CA GLY A 222 -30.77 22.67 -23.03
C GLY A 222 -31.85 23.24 -23.96
N THR A 223 -32.68 24.11 -23.40
CA THR A 223 -33.80 24.74 -24.12
C THR A 223 -33.58 26.23 -24.36
N GLY A 224 -32.43 26.78 -23.94
CA GLY A 224 -32.17 28.22 -23.94
C GLY A 224 -32.96 29.01 -22.88
N SER A 225 -33.76 28.33 -22.04
CA SER A 225 -34.54 28.98 -20.98
C SER A 225 -34.64 28.16 -19.69
N GLN A 226 -34.54 26.83 -19.76
CA GLN A 226 -34.48 25.98 -18.57
C GLN A 226 -33.14 26.14 -17.87
N THR A 227 -33.18 26.48 -16.58
CA THR A 227 -31.99 26.64 -15.75
C THR A 227 -31.78 25.49 -14.78
N THR A 228 -32.79 24.64 -14.53
CA THR A 228 -32.68 23.55 -13.55
C THR A 228 -32.90 22.19 -14.20
N PHE A 229 -32.00 21.26 -13.89
CA PHE A 229 -32.00 19.88 -14.35
C PHE A 229 -31.89 18.95 -13.14
N THR A 230 -32.82 18.01 -13.03
CA THR A 230 -32.87 17.04 -11.93
C THR A 230 -33.11 15.66 -12.49
N GLY A 231 -32.52 14.63 -11.88
CA GLY A 231 -32.72 13.26 -12.33
C GLY A 231 -31.88 12.28 -11.54
N THR A 232 -31.68 11.10 -12.11
CA THR A 232 -30.80 10.07 -11.58
C THR A 232 -29.98 9.51 -12.73
N VAL A 233 -28.67 9.42 -12.57
CA VAL A 233 -27.83 8.80 -13.60
C VAL A 233 -28.06 7.30 -13.65
N THR A 234 -27.74 6.70 -14.79
CA THR A 234 -28.09 5.31 -15.11
C THR A 234 -27.30 4.31 -14.28
N HIS A 235 -25.99 4.53 -14.12
CA HIS A 235 -25.10 3.59 -13.44
C HIS A 235 -24.84 4.04 -12.00
N THR A 236 -25.27 3.21 -11.05
CA THR A 236 -25.21 3.50 -9.62
C THR A 236 -24.66 2.29 -8.83
N PRO A 237 -24.01 2.52 -7.69
CA PRO A 237 -23.72 3.80 -7.07
C PRO A 237 -22.65 4.63 -7.82
N VAL A 238 -22.68 5.95 -7.68
CA VAL A 238 -21.75 6.89 -8.33
C VAL A 238 -20.59 7.22 -7.40
N LYS A 239 -19.36 7.12 -7.90
CA LYS A 239 -18.19 7.68 -7.21
C LYS A 239 -18.20 9.20 -7.40
N GLN A 240 -18.85 9.90 -6.46
CA GLN A 240 -19.25 11.30 -6.60
C GLN A 240 -18.11 12.22 -7.05
N SER A 241 -16.88 12.06 -6.55
CA SER A 241 -15.72 12.90 -6.91
C SER A 241 -15.23 12.77 -8.35
N THR A 242 -15.74 11.81 -9.13
CA THR A 242 -15.34 11.58 -10.53
C THR A 242 -16.25 12.27 -11.54
N VAL A 243 -17.37 12.84 -11.08
CA VAL A 243 -18.40 13.37 -11.97
C VAL A 243 -17.94 14.69 -12.60
N VAL A 244 -17.99 14.73 -13.93
CA VAL A 244 -17.74 15.93 -14.74
C VAL A 244 -18.97 16.21 -15.57
N VAL A 245 -19.64 17.33 -15.30
CA VAL A 245 -20.80 17.79 -16.07
C VAL A 245 -20.34 18.72 -17.18
N LYS A 246 -20.79 18.48 -18.41
CA LYS A 246 -20.47 19.27 -19.60
C LYS A 246 -21.73 19.92 -20.16
N TYR A 247 -21.64 21.19 -20.53
CA TYR A 247 -22.77 22.00 -21.04
C TYR A 247 -22.26 23.13 -21.93
N THR A 248 -23.15 23.69 -22.74
CA THR A 248 -22.86 24.80 -23.65
C THR A 248 -23.70 26.02 -23.28
N ILE A 249 -23.07 27.19 -23.14
CA ILE A 249 -23.74 28.47 -22.91
C ILE A 249 -23.09 29.52 -23.81
N GLY A 250 -23.87 30.25 -24.59
CA GLY A 250 -23.37 31.28 -25.51
C GLY A 250 -22.41 30.73 -26.56
N SER A 251 -22.66 29.52 -27.06
CA SER A 251 -21.82 28.75 -27.99
C SER A 251 -20.44 28.35 -27.44
N VAL A 252 -20.23 28.47 -26.12
CA VAL A 252 -18.98 28.07 -25.45
C VAL A 252 -19.23 26.83 -24.61
N ASN A 253 -18.34 25.84 -24.73
CA ASN A 253 -18.39 24.61 -23.92
C ASN A 253 -17.72 24.84 -22.56
N TYR A 254 -18.42 24.43 -21.51
CA TYR A 254 -17.96 24.49 -20.14
C TYR A 254 -17.99 23.12 -19.48
N GLN A 255 -17.24 23.01 -18.38
CA GLN A 255 -17.24 21.84 -17.53
C GLN A 255 -17.44 22.27 -16.07
N ALA A 256 -18.11 21.41 -15.30
CA ALA A 256 -18.23 21.51 -13.86
C ALA A 256 -17.77 20.21 -13.22
N THR A 257 -17.11 20.30 -12.08
CA THR A 257 -16.57 19.16 -11.34
C THR A 257 -17.27 19.00 -10.02
N THR A 258 -17.12 17.83 -9.42
CA THR A 258 -17.71 17.49 -8.13
C THR A 258 -16.69 17.36 -7.02
N SER A 259 -17.10 17.74 -5.81
CA SER A 259 -16.38 17.38 -4.59
C SER A 259 -16.61 15.91 -4.20
N SER A 260 -15.86 15.42 -3.20
CA SER A 260 -16.10 14.10 -2.59
C SER A 260 -17.47 13.98 -1.90
N SER A 261 -18.09 15.09 -1.51
CA SER A 261 -19.46 15.13 -0.98
C SER A 261 -20.53 15.25 -2.06
N GLY A 262 -20.14 15.31 -3.34
CA GLY A 262 -21.05 15.42 -4.47
C GLY A 262 -21.56 16.82 -4.78
N THR A 263 -20.91 17.87 -4.27
CA THR A 263 -21.25 19.26 -4.66
C THR A 263 -20.67 19.54 -6.03
N ILE A 264 -21.52 19.89 -7.00
CA ILE A 264 -21.13 20.25 -8.37
C ILE A 264 -20.84 21.75 -8.43
N THR A 265 -19.64 22.12 -8.90
CA THR A 265 -19.20 23.52 -9.06
C THR A 265 -18.61 23.74 -10.45
N GLY A 266 -18.97 24.86 -11.07
CA GLY A 266 -18.46 25.26 -12.37
C GLY A 266 -19.02 26.62 -12.82
N THR A 267 -18.55 27.11 -13.95
CA THR A 267 -19.00 28.39 -14.52
C THR A 267 -20.51 28.40 -14.74
N SER A 268 -21.18 29.48 -14.34
CA SER A 268 -22.63 29.60 -14.50
C SER A 268 -23.47 28.53 -13.77
N ILE A 269 -22.91 27.79 -12.82
CA ILE A 269 -23.67 26.94 -11.89
C ILE A 269 -23.92 27.70 -10.60
N SER A 270 -25.19 27.96 -10.29
CA SER A 270 -25.60 28.59 -9.03
C SER A 270 -25.63 27.60 -7.88
N SER A 271 -26.04 26.36 -8.15
CA SER A 271 -25.99 25.25 -7.20
C SER A 271 -26.02 23.93 -7.94
N GLY A 272 -25.29 22.93 -7.46
CA GLY A 272 -25.41 21.60 -8.02
C GLY A 272 -25.01 20.52 -7.01
N THR A 273 -25.72 19.39 -7.07
CA THR A 273 -25.46 18.23 -6.22
C THR A 273 -25.65 16.94 -7.02
N ILE A 274 -24.90 15.90 -6.65
CA ILE A 274 -25.15 14.51 -7.04
C ILE A 274 -24.85 13.62 -5.84
N SER A 275 -25.74 12.67 -5.54
CA SER A 275 -25.56 11.70 -4.45
C SER A 275 -24.85 10.42 -4.94
N ASN A 276 -24.37 9.60 -4.01
CA ASN A 276 -23.86 8.26 -4.33
C ASN A 276 -24.95 7.36 -4.96
N ALA A 277 -26.22 7.59 -4.67
CA ALA A 277 -27.34 6.92 -5.35
C ALA A 277 -27.60 7.46 -6.77
N GLY A 278 -26.76 8.36 -7.29
CA GLY A 278 -26.85 8.93 -8.63
C GLY A 278 -27.89 10.05 -8.80
N VAL A 279 -28.66 10.36 -7.76
CA VAL A 279 -29.65 11.46 -7.79
C VAL A 279 -28.92 12.79 -7.90
N PHE A 280 -29.21 13.58 -8.94
CA PHE A 280 -28.60 14.88 -9.19
C PHE A 280 -29.63 16.02 -9.25
N SER A 281 -29.17 17.22 -8.94
CA SER A 281 -29.89 18.47 -9.13
C SER A 281 -28.88 19.57 -9.48
N ILE A 282 -29.03 20.20 -10.63
CA ILE A 282 -28.13 21.25 -11.15
C ILE A 282 -28.97 22.46 -11.51
N THR A 283 -28.60 23.63 -10.99
CA THR A 283 -29.22 24.91 -11.31
C THR A 283 -28.16 25.86 -11.85
N PHE A 284 -28.37 26.34 -13.08
CA PHE A 284 -27.53 27.30 -13.76
C PHE A 284 -27.99 28.74 -13.50
N SER A 285 -27.05 29.68 -13.43
CA SER A 285 -27.35 31.13 -13.40
C SER A 285 -27.80 31.65 -14.76
N THR A 286 -27.36 30.98 -15.84
CA THR A 286 -27.72 31.27 -17.23
C THR A 286 -28.11 29.95 -17.89
N ALA A 287 -29.25 29.90 -18.55
CA ALA A 287 -29.74 28.66 -19.17
C ALA A 287 -28.75 28.12 -20.22
N PRO A 288 -28.49 26.80 -20.26
CA PRO A 288 -27.79 26.16 -21.37
C PRO A 288 -28.47 26.42 -22.72
N ASP A 289 -27.68 26.50 -23.78
CA ASP A 289 -28.13 26.85 -25.13
C ASP A 289 -29.20 25.88 -25.64
N ASN A 290 -30.14 26.41 -26.43
CA ASN A 290 -31.19 25.60 -27.04
C ASN A 290 -30.59 24.51 -27.95
N SER A 291 -31.13 23.30 -27.86
CA SER A 291 -30.68 22.11 -28.60
C SER A 291 -29.25 21.66 -28.30
N THR A 292 -28.70 22.02 -27.13
CA THR A 292 -27.42 21.48 -26.63
C THR A 292 -27.65 20.59 -25.42
N ASN A 293 -27.03 19.41 -25.35
CA ASN A 293 -27.23 18.51 -24.21
C ASN A 293 -26.36 18.91 -23.02
N VAL A 294 -26.93 18.85 -21.82
CA VAL A 294 -26.16 18.76 -20.58
C VAL A 294 -25.81 17.29 -20.39
N THR A 295 -24.52 16.97 -20.28
CA THR A 295 -24.03 15.59 -20.18
C THR A 295 -23.14 15.38 -18.96
N ALA A 296 -22.97 14.14 -18.53
CA ALA A 296 -22.03 13.77 -17.48
C ALA A 296 -21.08 12.65 -17.91
N ASP A 297 -19.82 12.80 -17.53
CA ASP A 297 -18.87 11.69 -17.42
C ASP A 297 -18.72 11.35 -15.94
N TYR A 298 -18.69 10.07 -15.58
CA TYR A 298 -18.54 9.64 -14.19
C TYR A 298 -18.11 8.17 -14.10
N THR A 299 -17.62 7.77 -12.93
CA THR A 299 -17.26 6.39 -12.61
C THR A 299 -18.28 5.78 -11.65
N GLU A 300 -18.71 4.56 -11.93
CA GLU A 300 -19.51 3.76 -11.00
C GLU A 300 -18.63 3.29 -9.83
N GLN A 301 -19.11 3.46 -8.61
CA GLN A 301 -18.44 2.97 -7.41
C GLN A 301 -18.63 1.45 -7.31
N SER A 302 -17.52 0.72 -7.24
CA SER A 302 -17.54 -0.74 -7.21
C SER A 302 -17.77 -1.32 -5.81
N TRP A 303 -17.98 -0.49 -4.80
CA TRP A 303 -18.10 -0.93 -3.42
C TRP A 303 -19.24 -0.24 -2.67
N SER A 304 -19.73 -0.89 -1.61
CA SER A 304 -20.72 -0.33 -0.69
C SER A 304 -20.57 -0.93 0.70
N TRP A 305 -20.87 -0.11 1.72
CA TRP A 305 -20.92 -0.56 3.11
C TRP A 305 -22.37 -0.73 3.56
N SER A 306 -22.64 -1.82 4.26
CA SER A 306 -23.84 -2.01 5.07
C SER A 306 -23.41 -2.45 6.46
N SER A 307 -23.55 -1.56 7.45
CA SER A 307 -22.89 -1.73 8.76
C SER A 307 -21.39 -1.98 8.56
N ASN A 308 -20.85 -3.11 9.02
CA ASN A 308 -19.44 -3.50 8.87
C ASN A 308 -19.20 -4.50 7.71
N VAL A 309 -20.19 -4.72 6.85
CA VAL A 309 -20.04 -5.55 5.66
C VAL A 309 -19.69 -4.68 4.47
N LEU A 310 -18.54 -4.95 3.87
CA LEU A 310 -18.09 -4.35 2.63
C LEU A 310 -18.42 -5.28 1.47
N THR A 311 -19.26 -4.81 0.54
CA THR A 311 -19.60 -5.53 -0.69
C THR A 311 -18.89 -4.89 -1.87
N ILE A 312 -18.16 -5.69 -2.66
CA ILE A 312 -17.26 -5.26 -3.73
C ILE A 312 -17.63 -5.97 -5.02
N LYS A 313 -17.86 -5.24 -6.10
CA LYS A 313 -18.01 -5.75 -7.47
C LYS A 313 -16.61 -5.97 -8.06
N THR A 314 -16.36 -7.14 -8.62
CA THR A 314 -15.04 -7.53 -9.17
C THR A 314 -15.05 -7.55 -10.69
N VAL A 315 -13.87 -7.31 -11.29
CA VAL A 315 -13.67 -7.39 -12.74
C VAL A 315 -13.66 -8.86 -13.16
N GLU A 316 -12.83 -9.65 -12.49
CA GLU A 316 -12.71 -11.08 -12.70
C GLU A 316 -13.86 -11.80 -11.97
N GLN A 317 -14.31 -12.89 -12.58
CA GLN A 317 -15.14 -13.87 -11.90
C GLN A 317 -14.27 -14.67 -10.93
N ALA A 318 -14.75 -14.88 -9.70
CA ALA A 318 -14.10 -15.79 -8.77
C ALA A 318 -13.99 -17.17 -9.41
N ALA A 319 -12.78 -17.71 -9.52
CA ALA A 319 -12.50 -18.99 -10.15
C ALA A 319 -12.92 -20.17 -9.25
N ASN A 320 -12.94 -19.97 -7.93
CA ASN A 320 -13.17 -21.03 -6.95
C ASN A 320 -14.41 -20.79 -6.09
N ASN A 321 -14.88 -21.86 -5.46
CA ASN A 321 -15.87 -21.78 -4.38
C ASN A 321 -15.17 -21.45 -3.05
N TYR A 322 -15.77 -20.57 -2.27
CA TYR A 322 -15.25 -20.19 -0.94
C TYR A 322 -16.34 -20.29 0.12
N ALA A 323 -16.07 -21.05 1.19
CA ALA A 323 -16.94 -21.12 2.35
C ALA A 323 -16.57 -20.06 3.39
N THR A 324 -17.57 -19.52 4.08
CA THR A 324 -17.35 -18.48 5.12
C THR A 324 -16.60 -18.99 6.34
N SER A 325 -16.61 -20.30 6.59
CA SER A 325 -15.97 -20.91 7.76
C SER A 325 -14.44 -20.75 7.76
N ASN A 326 -13.81 -20.78 6.59
CA ASN A 326 -12.36 -20.86 6.44
C ASN A 326 -11.78 -19.81 5.49
N THR A 327 -12.57 -18.84 5.04
CA THR A 327 -12.12 -17.84 4.08
C THR A 327 -11.98 -16.47 4.72
N TYR A 328 -10.82 -15.85 4.49
CA TYR A 328 -10.54 -14.47 4.84
C TYR A 328 -10.16 -13.70 3.59
N CYS A 329 -10.49 -12.42 3.60
CA CYS A 329 -10.28 -11.53 2.47
C CYS A 329 -9.55 -10.26 2.91
N ALA A 330 -8.79 -9.65 2.02
CA ALA A 330 -8.09 -8.41 2.30
C ALA A 330 -8.10 -7.47 1.10
N VAL A 331 -8.14 -6.17 1.37
CA VAL A 331 -7.83 -5.13 0.39
C VAL A 331 -6.31 -4.98 0.36
N ALA A 332 -5.69 -5.29 -0.79
CA ALA A 332 -4.25 -5.26 -0.92
C ALA A 332 -3.71 -3.88 -1.28
N LEU A 333 -2.55 -3.55 -0.70
CA LEU A 333 -1.74 -2.43 -1.14
C LEU A 333 -0.87 -2.87 -2.30
N SER A 334 -0.92 -2.14 -3.41
CA SER A 334 0.05 -2.29 -4.49
C SER A 334 1.28 -1.45 -4.17
N LEU A 335 2.43 -2.12 -4.04
CA LEU A 335 3.72 -1.50 -3.75
C LEU A 335 4.59 -1.35 -5.00
N GLY A 336 4.18 -1.98 -6.12
CA GLY A 336 4.92 -2.00 -7.37
C GLY A 336 6.23 -2.77 -7.29
N ASP A 337 7.17 -2.43 -8.17
CA ASP A 337 8.51 -3.03 -8.18
C ASP A 337 9.35 -2.55 -6.99
N ILE A 338 9.91 -3.51 -6.24
CA ILE A 338 10.88 -3.22 -5.18
C ILE A 338 12.29 -3.54 -5.68
N LYS A 339 12.96 -2.49 -6.15
CA LYS A 339 14.35 -2.51 -6.65
C LYS A 339 15.05 -1.20 -6.31
N THR A 340 16.37 -1.22 -6.28
CA THR A 340 17.14 0.03 -6.21
C THR A 340 17.01 0.81 -7.51
N SER A 341 16.97 2.14 -7.43
CA SER A 341 17.03 3.00 -8.61
C SER A 341 17.80 4.29 -8.32
N ALA A 342 18.16 5.01 -9.38
CA ALA A 342 18.74 6.34 -9.27
C ALA A 342 18.15 7.27 -10.32
N ASP A 343 17.91 8.51 -9.93
CA ASP A 343 17.31 9.53 -10.79
C ASP A 343 17.85 10.94 -10.44
N ASN A 344 17.17 11.98 -10.94
CA ASN A 344 17.45 13.38 -10.61
C ASN A 344 18.92 13.79 -10.82
N LYS A 345 19.53 13.29 -11.91
CA LYS A 345 20.90 13.65 -12.30
C LYS A 345 20.97 15.14 -12.65
N SER A 346 21.87 15.88 -12.02
CA SER A 346 22.24 17.25 -12.39
C SER A 346 23.76 17.41 -12.43
N ILE A 347 24.26 18.23 -13.35
CA ILE A 347 25.70 18.47 -13.54
C ILE A 347 25.93 19.97 -13.69
N SER A 348 27.02 20.49 -13.11
CA SER A 348 27.54 21.82 -13.41
C SER A 348 28.82 21.74 -14.26
N GLY A 349 29.03 22.76 -15.09
CA GLY A 349 30.17 22.80 -16.02
C GLY A 349 29.98 21.90 -17.25
N SER A 350 31.09 21.52 -17.88
CA SER A 350 31.11 20.79 -19.17
C SER A 350 31.40 19.28 -19.01
N GLY A 351 31.34 18.76 -17.79
CA GLY A 351 31.46 17.33 -17.53
C GLY A 351 30.20 16.59 -17.99
N THR A 352 30.33 15.31 -18.33
CA THR A 352 29.18 14.44 -18.61
C THR A 352 29.23 13.19 -17.73
N PHE A 353 28.04 12.67 -17.41
CA PHE A 353 27.89 11.47 -16.60
C PHE A 353 26.76 10.59 -17.12
N ASP A 354 27.06 9.32 -17.36
CA ASP A 354 26.08 8.30 -17.72
C ASP A 354 25.60 7.56 -16.46
N LEU A 355 24.44 7.98 -15.95
CA LEU A 355 23.83 7.38 -14.76
C LEU A 355 23.48 5.89 -14.97
N THR A 356 23.29 5.44 -16.21
CA THR A 356 22.95 4.03 -16.50
C THR A 356 24.11 3.08 -16.23
N LYS A 357 25.34 3.60 -16.06
CA LYS A 357 26.52 2.81 -15.68
C LYS A 357 26.67 2.64 -14.17
N LEU A 358 25.87 3.33 -13.37
CA LEU A 358 25.86 3.19 -11.92
C LEU A 358 25.35 1.80 -11.53
N THR A 359 26.08 1.09 -10.67
CA THR A 359 25.56 -0.14 -10.03
C THR A 359 25.14 0.18 -8.61
N LEU A 360 23.94 -0.24 -8.23
CA LEU A 360 23.39 -0.09 -6.88
C LEU A 360 23.40 -1.45 -6.17
N ASP A 361 23.16 -1.45 -4.86
CA ASP A 361 23.17 -2.65 -4.04
C ASP A 361 21.87 -2.71 -3.23
N ASN A 362 21.10 -3.78 -3.41
CA ASN A 362 19.82 -3.98 -2.71
C ASN A 362 19.96 -3.85 -1.18
N GLN A 363 21.12 -4.23 -0.61
CA GLN A 363 21.38 -4.18 0.82
C GLN A 363 22.10 -2.91 1.29
N GLY A 364 22.83 -2.22 0.41
CA GLY A 364 23.62 -1.04 0.77
C GLY A 364 23.02 0.31 0.41
N THR A 365 22.25 0.39 -0.69
CA THR A 365 21.66 1.64 -1.18
C THR A 365 20.63 2.20 -0.19
N ILE A 366 20.62 3.53 -0.03
CA ILE A 366 19.69 4.28 0.81
C ILE A 366 18.99 5.37 0.01
N GLU A 367 17.91 5.92 0.57
CA GLU A 367 17.27 7.13 0.04
C GLU A 367 18.18 8.33 0.32
N ASP A 368 18.96 8.81 -0.64
CA ASP A 368 19.81 9.99 -0.43
C ASP A 368 20.13 10.73 -1.74
N THR A 369 20.52 11.98 -1.62
CA THR A 369 21.04 12.79 -2.72
C THR A 369 22.55 12.88 -2.57
N TRP A 370 23.27 12.39 -3.56
CA TRP A 370 24.71 12.32 -3.59
C TRP A 370 25.26 13.50 -4.38
N THR A 371 26.21 14.23 -3.81
CA THR A 371 26.93 15.32 -4.45
C THR A 371 28.40 14.96 -4.57
N PHE A 372 28.88 14.90 -5.80
CA PHE A 372 30.29 14.83 -6.14
C PHE A 372 30.78 16.25 -6.41
N THR A 373 31.82 16.68 -5.71
CA THR A 373 32.45 18.00 -5.92
C THR A 373 33.88 17.78 -6.38
N PHE A 374 34.17 18.21 -7.61
CA PHE A 374 35.49 18.07 -8.22
C PHE A 374 36.50 18.99 -7.56
N THR A 375 37.66 18.44 -7.20
CA THR A 375 38.81 19.16 -6.64
C THR A 375 39.87 19.44 -7.69
N SER A 376 39.85 18.70 -8.81
CA SER A 376 40.66 18.92 -10.00
C SER A 376 39.90 18.46 -11.25
N ALA A 377 40.56 18.39 -12.42
CA ALA A 377 39.96 17.81 -13.62
C ALA A 377 39.67 16.31 -13.52
N THR A 378 40.23 15.61 -12.52
CA THR A 378 40.10 14.14 -12.40
C THR A 378 39.75 13.65 -11.01
N ALA A 379 39.94 14.46 -9.96
CA ALA A 379 39.68 14.09 -8.57
C ALA A 379 38.43 14.78 -8.03
N PHE A 380 37.72 14.10 -7.13
CA PHE A 380 36.50 14.60 -6.49
C PHE A 380 36.37 14.14 -5.03
N THR A 381 35.51 14.84 -4.30
CA THR A 381 34.92 14.38 -3.03
C THR A 381 33.46 13.95 -3.28
N CYS A 382 32.92 13.02 -2.49
CA CYS A 382 31.52 12.62 -2.57
C CYS A 382 30.87 12.71 -1.19
N SER A 383 29.66 13.27 -1.12
CA SER A 383 28.86 13.36 0.10
C SER A 383 27.38 13.13 -0.18
N GLY A 384 26.69 12.43 0.71
CA GLY A 384 25.23 12.37 0.73
C GLY A 384 24.66 13.49 1.60
N THR A 385 23.46 13.98 1.28
CA THR A 385 22.75 14.96 2.10
C THR A 385 22.58 14.47 3.54
N TYR A 386 22.35 13.16 3.73
CA TYR A 386 22.17 12.56 5.05
C TYR A 386 23.31 11.64 5.46
N ALA A 387 23.92 10.93 4.50
CA ALA A 387 25.08 10.08 4.78
C ALA A 387 26.34 10.89 5.14
N GLY A 388 26.40 12.18 4.80
CA GLY A 388 27.59 13.00 4.95
C GLY A 388 28.69 12.60 3.97
N SER A 389 29.94 12.95 4.27
CA SER A 389 31.09 12.60 3.41
C SER A 389 31.28 11.09 3.34
N VAL A 390 31.36 10.55 2.12
CA VAL A 390 31.62 9.12 1.85
C VAL A 390 32.95 8.88 1.16
N GLY A 391 33.83 9.90 1.18
CA GLY A 391 35.22 9.79 0.75
C GLY A 391 35.54 10.58 -0.51
N THR A 392 36.71 10.26 -1.08
CA THR A 392 37.27 10.91 -2.26
C THR A 392 37.53 9.88 -3.35
N GLY A 393 37.48 10.29 -4.61
CA GLY A 393 37.71 9.40 -5.74
C GLY A 393 38.31 10.12 -6.94
N SER A 394 38.49 9.36 -8.02
CA SER A 394 38.92 9.88 -9.31
C SER A 394 38.09 9.27 -10.43
N ILE A 395 37.88 10.02 -11.51
CA ILE A 395 37.22 9.50 -12.72
C ILE A 395 38.01 8.36 -13.38
N ASN A 396 39.29 8.20 -13.04
CA ASN A 396 40.19 7.19 -13.56
C ASN A 396 40.15 5.87 -12.78
N SER A 397 39.37 5.77 -11.71
CA SER A 397 39.18 4.53 -10.95
C SER A 397 37.72 4.33 -10.57
N THR A 398 37.35 3.08 -10.26
CA THR A 398 36.00 2.78 -9.80
C THR A 398 35.80 3.29 -8.37
N PHE A 399 34.77 4.10 -8.14
CA PHE A 399 34.44 4.65 -6.82
C PHE A 399 33.29 3.87 -6.18
N THR A 400 33.53 3.26 -5.01
CA THR A 400 32.60 2.32 -4.33
C THR A 400 32.42 2.66 -2.85
N PRO A 401 31.72 3.77 -2.52
CA PRO A 401 31.53 4.20 -1.13
C PRO A 401 30.74 3.15 -0.34
N ASN A 402 31.23 2.87 0.88
CA ASN A 402 30.67 1.83 1.75
C ASN A 402 29.59 2.39 2.67
N ASN A 403 28.45 1.70 2.75
CA ASN A 403 27.49 1.88 3.82
C ASN A 403 27.94 1.10 5.06
N ALA A 404 28.61 1.78 5.99
CA ALA A 404 29.12 1.15 7.21
C ALA A 404 28.02 0.54 8.10
N ASN A 405 26.78 1.05 8.03
CA ASN A 405 25.67 0.52 8.81
C ASN A 405 25.16 -0.83 8.29
N ALA A 406 25.31 -1.08 6.98
CA ALA A 406 24.84 -2.29 6.33
C ALA A 406 25.97 -3.30 6.02
N GLY A 407 27.22 -2.83 5.88
CA GLY A 407 28.33 -3.65 5.41
C GLY A 407 28.39 -3.83 3.87
N TYR A 408 27.54 -3.12 3.13
CA TYR A 408 27.41 -3.16 1.67
C TYR A 408 27.71 -1.80 1.03
N LYS A 409 27.75 -1.73 -0.31
CA LYS A 409 28.06 -0.47 -1.02
C LYS A 409 26.81 0.40 -1.18
N TYR A 410 26.93 1.71 -1.06
CA TYR A 410 25.82 2.59 -1.44
C TYR A 410 25.53 2.49 -2.94
N PHE A 411 26.60 2.49 -3.73
CA PHE A 411 26.63 2.36 -5.18
C PHE A 411 28.08 2.13 -5.65
N SER A 412 28.27 1.85 -6.94
CA SER A 412 29.55 1.74 -7.63
C SER A 412 29.53 2.58 -8.90
N VAL A 413 30.49 3.48 -9.04
CA VAL A 413 30.67 4.32 -10.24
C VAL A 413 31.90 3.85 -11.01
N PRO A 414 31.73 3.18 -12.17
CA PRO A 414 32.86 2.77 -13.01
C PRO A 414 33.47 3.95 -13.79
N THR A 415 34.69 3.76 -14.29
CA THR A 415 35.42 4.81 -15.03
C THR A 415 34.72 5.26 -16.31
N ASN A 416 34.02 4.35 -16.99
CA ASN A 416 33.26 4.63 -18.21
C ASN A 416 31.92 5.35 -17.98
N ALA A 417 31.54 5.62 -16.72
CA ALA A 417 30.40 6.49 -16.41
C ALA A 417 30.74 7.97 -16.64
N TRP A 418 32.02 8.33 -16.62
CA TRP A 418 32.49 9.71 -16.74
C TRP A 418 32.81 10.07 -18.19
N GLY A 419 32.51 11.31 -18.56
CA GLY A 419 32.93 11.90 -19.83
C GLY A 419 33.05 13.42 -19.74
N GLY A 420 33.29 14.05 -20.90
CA GLY A 420 33.45 15.51 -20.99
C GLY A 420 34.67 16.04 -20.24
N THR A 421 34.62 17.32 -19.88
CA THR A 421 35.73 18.01 -19.19
C THR A 421 35.29 18.52 -17.83
N TRP A 422 35.96 18.05 -16.78
CA TRP A 422 35.72 18.48 -15.41
C TRP A 422 36.75 19.53 -14.96
N ALA A 423 36.35 20.37 -14.02
CA ALA A 423 37.18 21.39 -13.40
C ALA A 423 36.89 21.46 -11.90
N THR A 424 37.81 22.03 -11.13
CA THR A 424 37.59 22.29 -9.71
C THR A 424 36.29 23.06 -9.49
N ASN A 425 35.51 22.65 -8.49
CA ASN A 425 34.17 23.13 -8.13
C ASN A 425 33.02 22.73 -9.08
N ASN A 426 33.28 21.98 -10.16
CA ASN A 426 32.19 21.32 -10.88
C ASN A 426 31.53 20.27 -9.98
N THR A 427 30.24 20.05 -10.20
CA THR A 427 29.44 19.13 -9.41
C THR A 427 28.66 18.16 -10.27
N LEU A 428 28.51 16.94 -9.77
CA LEU A 428 27.51 15.98 -10.21
C LEU A 428 26.61 15.68 -9.01
N GLN A 429 25.30 15.75 -9.20
CA GLN A 429 24.33 15.25 -8.24
C GLN A 429 23.44 14.19 -8.86
N PHE A 430 23.01 13.22 -8.05
CA PHE A 430 21.92 12.31 -8.36
C PHE A 430 21.27 11.82 -7.06
N LYS A 431 20.05 11.31 -7.16
CA LYS A 431 19.34 10.72 -6.03
C LYS A 431 19.29 9.20 -6.19
N THR A 432 19.47 8.47 -5.10
CA THR A 432 19.25 7.02 -5.05
C THR A 432 18.00 6.68 -4.27
N HIS A 433 17.37 5.57 -4.65
CA HIS A 433 16.25 4.96 -3.96
C HIS A 433 16.62 3.52 -3.57
N PRO A 434 16.36 3.11 -2.31
CA PRO A 434 16.66 1.76 -1.84
C PRO A 434 15.68 0.75 -2.44
N ALA A 435 16.04 -0.54 -2.44
CA ALA A 435 15.12 -1.65 -2.73
C ALA A 435 14.16 -1.90 -1.56
N LYS A 436 13.45 -0.87 -1.12
CA LYS A 436 12.50 -0.91 -0.01
C LYS A 436 11.17 -0.29 -0.42
N ALA A 437 10.06 -0.80 0.10
CA ALA A 437 8.75 -0.16 0.04
C ALA A 437 8.34 0.29 1.45
N ALA A 438 7.92 1.55 1.58
CA ALA A 438 7.51 2.12 2.86
C ALA A 438 6.05 1.76 3.16
N LEU A 439 5.81 1.33 4.39
CA LEU A 439 4.50 0.92 4.88
C LEU A 439 4.23 1.59 6.23
N TRP A 440 2.96 1.83 6.50
CA TRP A 440 2.46 2.22 7.80
C TRP A 440 1.51 1.16 8.34
N LEU A 441 1.62 0.87 9.62
CA LEU A 441 0.64 0.12 10.38
C LEU A 441 0.00 1.02 11.43
N LYS A 442 -1.30 0.86 11.62
CA LYS A 442 -2.08 1.53 12.67
C LYS A 442 -2.75 0.46 13.53
N GLU A 443 -2.51 0.51 14.83
CA GLU A 443 -3.21 -0.28 15.85
C GLU A 443 -4.25 0.65 16.49
N VAL A 444 -5.52 0.28 16.45
CA VAL A 444 -6.60 0.95 17.17
C VAL A 444 -7.10 0.01 18.24
N VAL A 445 -6.85 0.34 19.51
CA VAL A 445 -7.39 -0.36 20.67
C VAL A 445 -8.59 0.43 21.18
N PRO A 446 -9.83 -0.09 21.02
CA PRO A 446 -11.01 0.54 21.60
C PRO A 446 -10.93 0.64 23.13
N ALA A 447 -11.65 1.62 23.71
CA ALA A 447 -11.82 1.70 25.14
C ALA A 447 -12.59 0.48 25.67
N GLY A 448 -12.11 -0.11 26.75
CA GLY A 448 -12.68 -1.31 27.37
C GLY A 448 -12.21 -2.63 26.74
N THR A 449 -11.28 -2.63 25.80
CA THR A 449 -10.73 -3.86 25.21
C THR A 449 -10.11 -4.75 26.30
N SER A 450 -10.49 -6.03 26.30
CA SER A 450 -10.01 -7.00 27.28
C SER A 450 -8.51 -7.27 27.13
N ALA A 451 -7.87 -7.69 28.22
CA ALA A 451 -6.48 -8.09 28.15
C ALA A 451 -6.35 -9.41 27.40
N TYR A 452 -5.54 -9.41 26.33
CA TYR A 452 -5.13 -10.60 25.61
C TYR A 452 -3.60 -10.60 25.48
N SER A 453 -2.95 -11.67 25.93
CA SER A 453 -1.50 -11.78 26.01
C SER A 453 -0.83 -12.22 24.70
N GLU A 454 -1.60 -12.79 23.79
CA GLU A 454 -1.13 -13.40 22.55
C GLU A 454 -1.71 -12.70 21.32
N ASN A 455 -1.68 -11.37 21.37
CA ASN A 455 -2.11 -10.54 20.28
C ASN A 455 -1.06 -10.43 19.17
N GLY A 456 -1.53 -10.27 17.93
CA GLY A 456 -0.69 -10.20 16.75
C GLY A 456 -1.50 -9.87 15.50
N VAL A 457 -0.77 -9.73 14.39
CA VAL A 457 -1.31 -9.43 13.08
C VAL A 457 -0.68 -10.38 12.06
N CYS A 458 -1.47 -10.85 11.10
CA CYS A 458 -0.99 -11.64 9.97
C CYS A 458 -0.90 -10.73 8.75
N MET A 459 0.33 -10.46 8.31
CA MET A 459 0.65 -9.73 7.09
C MET A 459 1.22 -10.71 6.08
N GLU A 460 0.66 -10.71 4.88
CA GLU A 460 1.10 -11.54 3.77
C GLU A 460 1.61 -10.66 2.62
N LEU A 461 2.33 -11.32 1.71
CA LEU A 461 2.94 -10.70 0.53
C LEU A 461 2.65 -11.54 -0.70
N TYR A 462 2.54 -10.86 -1.84
CA TYR A 462 2.62 -11.46 -3.16
C TYR A 462 3.79 -10.82 -3.91
N VAL A 463 4.58 -11.65 -4.60
CA VAL A 463 5.63 -11.23 -5.53
C VAL A 463 5.41 -12.04 -6.80
N GLU A 464 5.39 -11.36 -7.95
CA GLU A 464 5.11 -11.97 -9.27
C GLU A 464 6.26 -12.84 -9.79
#